data_AF-A0A1H3ZF79-F1
#
_entry.id   AF-A0A1H3ZF79-F1
#
_cell.length_a   1.000
_cell.length_b   1.000
_cell.length_c   1.000
_cell.angle_alpha   90.00
_cell.angle_beta   90.00
_cell.angle_gamma   90.00
#
_symmetry.space_group_name_H-M   'P 1'
#
loop_
_entity.id
_entity.type
_entity.pdbx_description
1 polymer ?
#
loop_
_entity_poly.entity_id
_entity_poly.type
_entity_poly.pdbx_seq_one_letter_code
_entity_poly.pdbx_strand_id
1 'polypeptide(L)'
;MKKLLPLSLILFSVVSHASVYRCEQNGVTLFSQTPCADNAEKLAQYDTTPTKRAVASPARDNVQNSNATESLQQISLNVRKQSLERQLQQLNNRRQSLERERNAKLSEISGEDIQSPDAVTGRTFIAGAAEEMRSVLNHYQLEISKVQQQAGRVTEQLRQLEAL
;
A
#
# COMPACT_ATOMS: atom_id res chain seq x y z
N MET A 1 11.46 74.10 5.05
CA MET A 1 12.12 72.89 4.50
C MET A 1 12.27 71.85 5.60
N LYS A 2 11.55 70.73 5.55
CA LYS A 2 11.94 69.44 6.14
C LYS A 2 10.91 68.40 5.69
N LYS A 3 11.35 67.53 4.78
CA LYS A 3 10.52 66.52 4.13
C LYS A 3 10.38 65.31 5.07
N LEU A 4 9.16 64.78 5.15
CA LEU A 4 8.88 63.44 5.65
C LEU A 4 9.59 62.40 4.76
N LEU A 5 10.17 61.38 5.37
CA LEU A 5 10.57 60.16 4.67
C LEU A 5 10.19 58.95 5.55
N PRO A 6 9.26 58.08 5.12
CA PRO A 6 9.00 56.82 5.81
C PRO A 6 10.07 55.78 5.44
N LEU A 7 10.62 55.16 6.48
CA LEU A 7 11.56 54.03 6.42
C LEU A 7 10.83 52.77 5.98
N SER A 8 10.87 52.46 4.69
CA SER A 8 10.38 51.20 4.13
C SER A 8 11.48 50.13 4.22
N LEU A 9 11.29 49.16 5.10
CA LEU A 9 12.15 48.00 5.29
C LEU A 9 11.80 46.94 4.23
N ILE A 10 12.55 46.90 3.13
CA ILE A 10 12.38 45.89 2.07
C ILE A 10 13.21 44.65 2.44
N LEU A 11 12.52 43.55 2.76
CA LEU A 11 13.08 42.21 2.83
C LEU A 11 13.61 41.80 1.45
N PHE A 12 14.93 41.56 1.34
CA PHE A 12 15.51 40.88 0.19
C PHE A 12 15.28 39.36 0.32
N SER A 13 14.31 38.83 -0.42
CA SER A 13 14.19 37.40 -0.67
C SER A 13 15.34 36.97 -1.59
N VAL A 14 16.26 36.14 -1.09
CA VAL A 14 17.26 35.47 -1.93
C VAL A 14 16.56 34.49 -2.88
N VAL A 15 16.48 34.86 -4.16
CA VAL A 15 15.99 33.97 -5.21
C VAL A 15 17.10 32.96 -5.53
N SER A 16 17.01 31.77 -4.94
CA SER A 16 17.87 30.65 -5.28
C SER A 16 17.53 30.17 -6.69
N HIS A 17 18.38 30.49 -7.66
CA HIS A 17 18.24 30.01 -9.04
C HIS A 17 18.91 28.63 -9.11
N ALA A 18 18.12 27.56 -8.99
CA ALA A 18 18.61 26.20 -9.14
C ALA A 18 19.02 25.95 -10.61
N SER A 19 20.33 25.94 -10.88
CA SER A 19 20.88 25.49 -12.16
C SER A 19 21.19 24.00 -12.10
N VAL A 20 20.65 23.22 -13.02
CA VAL A 20 20.90 21.77 -13.11
C VAL A 20 22.04 21.52 -14.10
N TYR A 21 23.05 20.76 -13.68
CA TYR A 21 24.19 20.35 -14.49
C TYR A 21 24.04 18.90 -14.89
N ARG A 22 24.41 18.58 -16.14
CA ARG A 22 24.54 17.21 -16.64
C ARG A 22 26.01 16.83 -16.66
N CYS A 23 26.33 15.67 -16.11
CA CYS A 23 27.65 15.07 -16.23
C CYS A 23 27.54 13.65 -16.78
N GLU A 24 28.55 13.23 -17.54
CA GLU A 24 28.73 11.82 -17.91
C GLU A 24 29.99 11.30 -17.22
N GLN A 25 29.80 10.35 -16.30
CA GLN A 25 30.89 9.65 -15.62
C GLN A 25 30.69 8.14 -15.80
N ASN A 26 31.70 7.46 -16.32
CA ASN A 26 31.68 6.00 -16.52
C ASN A 26 30.48 5.50 -17.35
N GLY A 27 30.05 6.28 -18.35
CA GLY A 27 28.90 5.93 -19.21
C GLY A 27 27.52 6.12 -18.55
N VAL A 28 27.47 6.65 -17.33
CA VAL A 28 26.21 6.97 -16.63
C VAL A 28 26.01 8.48 -16.62
N THR A 29 24.83 8.92 -17.07
CA THR A 29 24.44 10.34 -17.02
C THR A 29 23.89 10.68 -15.64
N LEU A 30 24.52 11.63 -14.96
CA LEU A 30 24.10 12.16 -13.65
C LEU A 30 23.59 13.59 -13.81
N PHE A 31 22.52 13.93 -13.09
CA PHE A 31 22.02 15.30 -12.96
C PHE A 31 22.23 15.80 -11.53
N SER A 32 22.83 16.99 -11.40
CA SER A 32 23.16 17.59 -10.11
C SER A 32 22.78 19.07 -10.10
N GLN A 33 22.46 19.61 -8.93
CA GLN A 33 22.20 21.05 -8.75
C GLN A 33 23.50 21.87 -8.57
N THR A 34 24.64 21.19 -8.48
CA THR A 34 26.00 21.76 -8.46
C THR A 34 26.87 21.08 -9.52
N PRO A 35 27.94 21.73 -10.03
CA PRO A 35 28.84 21.11 -11.01
C PRO A 35 29.35 19.76 -10.50
N CYS A 36 29.09 18.70 -11.26
CA CYS A 36 29.39 17.32 -10.84
C CYS A 36 30.72 16.79 -11.40
N ALA A 37 31.36 17.49 -12.34
CA ALA A 37 32.64 17.13 -12.96
C ALA A 37 33.21 18.31 -13.76
N ASP A 38 34.46 18.18 -14.24
CA ASP A 38 35.10 19.20 -15.09
C ASP A 38 34.40 19.36 -16.45
N ASN A 39 33.69 18.34 -16.93
CA ASN A 39 32.85 18.38 -18.12
C ASN A 39 31.38 18.71 -17.82
N ALA A 40 31.07 19.35 -16.68
CA ALA A 40 29.70 19.69 -16.31
C ALA A 40 29.09 20.70 -17.28
N GLU A 41 28.05 20.28 -18.01
CA GLU A 41 27.30 21.15 -18.90
C GLU A 41 26.10 21.74 -18.16
N LYS A 42 26.00 23.08 -18.10
CA LYS A 42 24.92 23.80 -17.42
C LYS A 42 23.67 23.82 -18.30
N LEU A 43 22.56 23.28 -17.81
CA LEU A 43 21.28 23.31 -18.52
C LEU A 43 20.55 24.62 -18.20
N ALA A 44 20.26 25.42 -19.23
CA ALA A 44 19.60 26.72 -19.10
C ALA A 44 18.09 26.64 -18.85
N GLN A 45 17.47 25.49 -19.14
CA GLN A 45 16.05 25.24 -18.91
C GLN A 45 15.84 23.75 -18.61
N TYR A 46 15.27 23.44 -17.45
CA TYR A 46 14.64 22.16 -17.20
C TYR A 46 13.13 22.38 -17.33
N ASP A 47 12.56 21.83 -18.39
CA ASP A 47 11.12 21.90 -18.61
C ASP A 47 10.44 20.91 -17.65
N THR A 48 9.73 21.41 -16.64
CA THR A 48 8.95 20.59 -15.69
C THR A 48 7.57 20.25 -16.22
N THR A 49 7.24 20.62 -17.46
CA THR A 49 6.03 20.09 -18.09
C THR A 49 6.24 18.60 -18.37
N PRO A 50 5.26 17.71 -18.10
CA PRO A 50 5.33 16.31 -18.49
C PRO A 50 5.11 16.22 -20.01
N THR A 51 6.03 16.81 -20.78
CA THR A 51 6.14 16.62 -22.20
C THR A 51 6.85 15.30 -22.41
N LYS A 52 6.10 14.31 -22.90
CA LYS A 52 6.62 13.04 -23.43
C LYS A 52 7.86 13.35 -24.26
N ARG A 53 9.05 13.01 -23.75
CA ARG A 53 10.31 13.29 -24.43
C ARG A 53 10.42 12.35 -25.62
N ALA A 54 10.14 12.87 -26.81
CA ALA A 54 10.64 12.33 -28.05
C ALA A 54 12.17 12.39 -27.99
N VAL A 55 12.79 11.24 -27.73
CA VAL A 55 14.20 11.00 -28.03
C VAL A 55 14.27 10.86 -29.54
N ALA A 56 14.82 11.86 -30.23
CA ALA A 56 15.21 11.73 -31.62
C ALA A 56 16.41 10.75 -31.68
N SER A 57 16.09 9.47 -31.86
CA SER A 57 17.01 8.47 -32.40
C SER A 57 16.68 8.31 -33.90
N PRO A 58 17.66 8.04 -34.77
CA PRO A 58 17.48 8.18 -36.21
C PRO A 58 16.42 7.20 -36.72
N ALA A 59 15.67 7.66 -37.71
CA ALA A 59 14.57 6.96 -38.34
C ALA A 59 14.87 5.48 -38.65
N ARG A 60 14.41 4.56 -37.79
CA ARG A 60 13.95 3.19 -38.12
C ARG A 60 12.90 2.75 -37.10
N ASP A 61 11.81 2.20 -37.63
CA ASP A 61 10.84 1.32 -36.97
C ASP A 61 9.82 1.93 -36.00
N ASN A 62 8.86 2.67 -36.58
CA ASN A 62 7.58 3.01 -35.94
C ASN A 62 6.57 1.84 -35.94
N VAL A 63 7.06 0.58 -35.90
CA VAL A 63 6.23 -0.64 -35.91
C VAL A 63 6.46 -1.52 -34.66
N GLN A 64 7.52 -1.28 -33.88
CA GLN A 64 7.88 -2.12 -32.73
C GLN A 64 7.38 -1.63 -31.35
N ASN A 65 6.78 -0.45 -31.23
CA ASN A 65 6.53 0.20 -29.94
C ASN A 65 5.15 -0.11 -29.30
N SER A 66 4.18 -0.57 -30.10
CA SER A 66 2.88 -1.04 -29.58
C SER A 66 3.04 -2.32 -28.76
N ASN A 67 3.84 -3.27 -29.25
CA ASN A 67 4.04 -4.57 -28.62
C ASN A 67 4.76 -4.47 -27.25
N ALA A 68 5.70 -3.53 -27.11
CA ALA A 68 6.40 -3.31 -25.84
C ALA A 68 5.49 -2.71 -24.77
N THR A 69 4.60 -1.78 -25.17
CA THR A 69 3.64 -1.15 -24.25
C THR A 69 2.56 -2.14 -23.81
N GLU A 70 2.07 -2.96 -24.73
CA GLU A 70 1.10 -4.02 -24.46
C GLU A 70 1.68 -5.11 -23.53
N SER A 71 2.94 -5.51 -23.76
CA SER A 71 3.64 -6.46 -22.90
C SER A 71 3.81 -5.94 -21.46
N LEU A 72 4.16 -4.66 -21.28
CA LEU A 72 4.26 -4.05 -19.95
C LEU A 72 2.92 -3.97 -19.23
N GLN A 73 1.83 -3.68 -19.96
CA GLN A 73 0.48 -3.69 -19.40
C GLN A 73 0.08 -5.10 -18.93
N GLN A 74 0.29 -6.12 -19.75
CA GLN A 74 0.03 -7.52 -19.37
C GLN A 74 0.83 -7.95 -18.14
N ILE A 75 2.11 -7.59 -18.06
CA ILE A 75 2.95 -7.86 -16.88
C ILE A 75 2.35 -7.18 -15.64
N SER A 76 1.94 -5.92 -15.74
CA SER A 76 1.35 -5.18 -14.62
C SER A 76 0.05 -5.80 -14.11
N LEU A 77 -0.80 -6.29 -15.02
CA LEU A 77 -2.04 -6.99 -14.69
C LEU A 77 -1.75 -8.31 -13.97
N ASN A 78 -0.79 -9.09 -14.46
CA ASN A 78 -0.38 -10.35 -13.85
C ASN A 78 0.20 -10.15 -12.44
N VAL A 79 1.06 -9.15 -12.24
CA VAL A 79 1.60 -8.81 -10.91
C VAL A 79 0.47 -8.42 -9.95
N ARG A 80 -0.51 -7.63 -10.43
CA ARG A 80 -1.66 -7.24 -9.63
C ARG A 80 -2.53 -8.44 -9.26
N LYS A 81 -2.81 -9.34 -10.21
CA LYS A 81 -3.53 -10.59 -9.98
C LYS A 81 -2.85 -11.42 -8.89
N GLN A 82 -1.55 -11.68 -9.04
CA GLN A 82 -0.77 -12.47 -8.08
C GLN A 82 -0.72 -11.81 -6.68
N SER A 83 -0.73 -10.47 -6.61
CA SER A 83 -0.81 -9.76 -5.33
C SER A 83 -2.16 -9.98 -4.64
N LEU A 84 -3.26 -9.91 -5.39
CA LEU A 84 -4.62 -10.12 -4.87
C LEU A 84 -4.84 -11.59 -4.45
N GLU A 85 -4.33 -12.55 -5.22
CA GLU A 85 -4.39 -13.97 -4.86
C GLU A 85 -3.66 -14.25 -3.53
N ARG A 86 -2.47 -13.69 -3.35
CA ARG A 86 -1.73 -13.79 -2.08
C ARG A 86 -2.51 -13.16 -0.93
N GLN A 87 -3.12 -12.01 -1.15
CA GLN A 87 -3.97 -11.36 -0.14
C GLN A 87 -5.17 -12.21 0.23
N LEU A 88 -5.85 -12.82 -0.76
CA LEU A 88 -6.97 -13.72 -0.53
C LEU A 88 -6.54 -14.95 0.28
N GLN A 89 -5.38 -15.53 -0.04
CA GLN A 89 -4.80 -16.64 0.71
C GLN A 89 -4.54 -16.26 2.18
N GLN A 90 -3.97 -15.07 2.42
CA GLN A 90 -3.72 -14.58 3.78
C GLN A 90 -5.02 -14.40 4.57
N LEU A 91 -6.07 -13.85 3.95
CA LEU A 91 -7.38 -13.69 4.58
C LEU A 91 -8.02 -15.04 4.91
N ASN A 92 -7.90 -16.02 4.02
CA ASN A 92 -8.40 -17.39 4.27
C ASN A 92 -7.66 -18.07 5.43
N ASN A 93 -6.33 -17.93 5.48
CA ASN A 93 -5.53 -18.44 6.59
C ASN A 93 -5.89 -17.76 7.90
N ARG A 94 -6.13 -16.44 7.88
CA ARG A 94 -6.57 -15.69 9.06
C ARG A 94 -7.94 -16.18 9.56
N ARG A 95 -8.90 -16.39 8.66
CA ARG A 95 -10.21 -16.97 9.00
C ARG A 95 -10.05 -18.34 9.68
N GLN A 96 -9.24 -19.23 9.10
CA GLN A 96 -9.01 -20.55 9.67
C GLN A 96 -8.33 -20.47 11.05
N SER A 97 -7.42 -19.51 11.26
CA SER A 97 -6.82 -19.27 12.57
C SER A 97 -7.87 -18.88 13.60
N LEU A 98 -8.74 -17.91 13.26
CA LEU A 98 -9.82 -17.45 14.13
C LEU A 98 -10.80 -18.59 14.48
N GLU A 99 -11.12 -19.46 13.52
CA GLU A 99 -11.96 -20.64 13.77
C GLU A 99 -11.31 -21.63 14.75
N ARG A 100 -10.00 -21.87 14.61
CA ARG A 100 -9.24 -22.73 15.53
C ARG A 100 -9.14 -22.12 16.92
N GLU A 101 -8.82 -20.83 17.01
CA GLU A 101 -8.73 -20.08 18.27
C GLU A 101 -10.07 -20.07 19.01
N ARG A 102 -11.18 -19.83 18.30
CA ARG A 102 -12.54 -19.95 18.85
C ARG A 102 -12.78 -21.34 19.43
N ASN A 103 -12.51 -22.40 18.66
CA ASN A 103 -12.77 -23.76 19.08
C ASN A 103 -11.91 -24.16 20.29
N ALA A 104 -10.64 -23.73 20.33
CA ALA A 104 -9.76 -23.93 21.48
C ALA A 104 -10.34 -23.25 22.73
N LYS A 105 -10.79 -21.99 22.62
CA LYS A 105 -11.40 -21.26 23.75
C LYS A 105 -12.69 -21.91 24.23
N LEU A 106 -13.54 -22.40 23.33
CA LEU A 106 -14.76 -23.13 23.70
C LEU A 106 -14.45 -24.46 24.40
N SER A 107 -13.37 -25.13 23.99
CA SER A 107 -12.92 -26.37 24.63
C SER A 107 -12.34 -26.14 26.03
N GLU A 108 -11.69 -25.00 26.25
CA GLU A 108 -11.19 -24.57 27.57
C GLU A 108 -12.37 -24.40 28.53
N ILE A 109 -13.39 -23.61 28.13
CA ILE A 109 -14.59 -23.37 28.95
C ILE A 109 -15.37 -24.68 29.21
N SER A 110 -15.46 -25.55 28.20
CA SER A 110 -16.13 -26.86 28.34
C SER A 110 -15.34 -27.87 29.19
N GLY A 111 -14.02 -27.71 29.26
CA GLY A 111 -13.11 -28.63 29.96
C GLY A 111 -12.95 -28.33 31.45
N GLU A 112 -13.28 -27.11 31.88
CA GLU A 112 -13.23 -26.68 33.27
C GLU A 112 -14.38 -27.22 34.15
N ASP A 113 -15.36 -27.95 33.60
CA ASP A 113 -16.66 -28.15 34.26
C ASP A 113 -17.30 -29.55 34.20
N ILE A 114 -16.78 -30.53 34.96
CA ILE A 114 -17.54 -31.78 35.27
C ILE A 114 -17.29 -32.32 36.70
N GLN A 115 -16.98 -31.49 37.70
CA GLN A 115 -16.74 -32.00 39.07
C GLN A 115 -17.35 -31.18 40.22
N SER A 116 -18.50 -30.52 40.02
CA SER A 116 -19.21 -29.91 41.16
C SER A 116 -20.27 -30.87 41.74
N PRO A 117 -20.15 -31.30 43.02
CA PRO A 117 -21.05 -32.29 43.62
C PRO A 117 -22.43 -31.74 44.03
N ASP A 118 -22.69 -30.43 43.92
CA ASP A 118 -23.95 -29.82 44.33
C ASP A 118 -24.76 -29.22 43.16
N ALA A 119 -26.09 -29.31 43.25
CA ALA A 119 -27.01 -28.94 42.18
C ALA A 119 -27.21 -27.42 42.00
N VAL A 120 -26.92 -26.59 43.02
CA VAL A 120 -27.17 -25.14 42.99
C VAL A 120 -25.94 -24.41 42.44
N THR A 121 -24.75 -24.77 42.92
CA THR A 121 -23.45 -24.38 42.38
C THR A 121 -23.29 -24.90 40.96
N GLY A 122 -23.72 -26.14 40.65
CA GLY A 122 -23.73 -26.64 39.28
C GLY A 122 -24.59 -25.77 38.33
N ARG A 123 -25.80 -25.37 38.73
CA ARG A 123 -26.67 -24.52 37.88
C ARG A 123 -26.13 -23.11 37.66
N THR A 124 -25.56 -22.48 38.69
CA THR A 124 -24.98 -21.13 38.59
C THR A 124 -23.69 -21.15 37.77
N PHE A 125 -22.87 -22.19 37.95
CA PHE A 125 -21.69 -22.43 37.13
C PHE A 125 -22.06 -22.59 35.65
N ILE A 126 -23.00 -23.50 35.32
CA ILE A 126 -23.44 -23.74 33.94
C ILE A 126 -23.96 -22.45 33.28
N ALA A 127 -24.67 -21.61 34.03
CA ALA A 127 -25.16 -20.33 33.51
C ALA A 127 -24.01 -19.35 33.19
N GLY A 128 -22.99 -19.27 34.05
CA GLY A 128 -21.78 -18.48 33.81
C GLY A 128 -20.98 -18.98 32.60
N ALA A 129 -20.70 -20.28 32.56
CA ALA A 129 -20.01 -20.91 31.44
C ALA A 129 -20.76 -20.70 30.11
N ALA A 130 -22.08 -20.82 30.10
CA ALA A 130 -22.89 -20.56 28.90
C ALA A 130 -22.79 -19.10 28.43
N GLU A 131 -22.73 -18.14 29.36
CA GLU A 131 -22.58 -16.73 29.01
C GLU A 131 -21.18 -16.41 28.45
N GLU A 132 -20.14 -16.99 29.04
CA GLU A 132 -18.78 -16.89 28.51
C GLU A 132 -18.67 -17.49 27.10
N MET A 133 -19.26 -18.67 26.88
CA MET A 133 -19.31 -19.28 25.55
C MET A 133 -20.01 -18.37 24.52
N ARG A 134 -21.14 -17.73 24.88
CA ARG A 134 -21.82 -16.77 23.99
C ARG A 134 -20.94 -15.57 23.67
N SER A 135 -20.25 -15.03 24.66
CA SER A 135 -19.32 -13.91 24.46
C SER A 135 -18.19 -14.29 23.48
N VAL A 136 -17.58 -15.46 23.67
CA VAL A 136 -16.56 -16.01 22.75
C VAL A 136 -17.13 -16.18 21.35
N LEU A 137 -18.29 -16.80 21.20
CA LEU A 137 -18.95 -17.00 19.91
C LEU A 137 -19.20 -15.67 19.19
N ASN A 138 -19.76 -14.68 19.89
CA ASN A 138 -20.06 -13.36 19.34
C ASN A 138 -18.78 -12.63 18.89
N HIS A 139 -17.75 -12.65 19.73
CA HIS A 139 -16.47 -12.02 19.41
C HIS A 139 -15.86 -12.58 18.12
N TYR A 140 -15.70 -13.91 18.05
CA TYR A 140 -15.10 -14.54 16.87
C TYR A 140 -15.99 -14.47 15.64
N GLN A 141 -17.32 -14.46 15.80
CA GLN A 141 -18.24 -14.26 14.68
C GLN A 141 -18.02 -12.89 14.02
N LEU A 142 -17.87 -11.83 14.80
CA LEU A 142 -17.61 -10.48 14.28
C LEU A 142 -16.27 -10.41 13.52
N GLU A 143 -15.20 -10.94 14.10
CA GLU A 143 -13.88 -10.96 13.48
C GLU A 143 -13.85 -11.79 12.18
N ILE A 144 -14.48 -12.97 12.19
CA ILE A 144 -14.62 -13.82 11.01
C ILE A 144 -15.42 -13.11 9.91
N SER A 145 -16.55 -12.49 10.25
CA SER A 145 -17.36 -11.74 9.27
C SER A 145 -16.59 -10.58 8.64
N LYS A 146 -15.76 -9.87 9.41
CA LYS A 146 -14.90 -8.81 8.89
C LYS A 146 -13.89 -9.33 7.87
N VAL A 147 -13.20 -10.44 8.20
CA VAL A 147 -12.25 -11.09 7.29
C VAL A 147 -12.95 -11.61 6.02
N GLN A 148 -14.13 -12.20 6.16
CA GLN A 148 -14.94 -12.67 5.02
C GLN A 148 -15.36 -11.52 4.11
N GLN A 149 -15.77 -10.38 4.66
CA GLN A 149 -16.10 -9.20 3.87
C GLN A 149 -14.89 -8.70 3.08
N GLN A 150 -13.71 -8.67 3.70
CA GLN A 150 -12.47 -8.30 3.01
C GLN A 150 -12.12 -9.28 1.90
N ALA A 151 -12.24 -10.58 2.15
CA ALA A 151 -12.02 -11.62 1.15
C ALA A 151 -12.98 -11.45 -0.04
N GLY A 152 -14.26 -11.17 0.21
CA GLY A 152 -15.25 -10.91 -0.83
C GLY A 152 -14.88 -9.73 -1.73
N ARG A 153 -14.35 -8.64 -1.17
CA ARG A 153 -13.86 -7.50 -1.97
C ARG A 153 -12.68 -7.87 -2.85
N VAL A 154 -11.71 -8.63 -2.33
CA VAL A 154 -10.53 -9.07 -3.09
C VAL A 154 -10.94 -10.03 -4.20
N THR A 155 -11.87 -10.95 -3.93
CA THR A 155 -12.44 -11.86 -4.94
C THR A 155 -13.12 -11.09 -6.07
N GLU A 156 -13.89 -10.06 -5.74
CA GLU A 156 -14.54 -9.22 -6.76
C GLU A 156 -13.51 -8.46 -7.60
N GLN A 157 -12.43 -7.96 -7.00
CA GLN A 157 -11.34 -7.33 -7.74
C GLN A 157 -10.62 -8.31 -8.69
N LEU A 158 -10.42 -9.57 -8.26
CA LEU A 158 -9.87 -10.61 -9.13
C LEU A 158 -10.78 -10.89 -10.32
N ARG A 159 -12.09 -11.04 -10.07
CA ARG A 159 -13.10 -11.25 -11.13
C ARG A 159 -13.10 -10.12 -12.16
N GLN A 160 -12.93 -8.87 -11.72
CA GLN A 160 -12.83 -7.72 -12.60
C GLN A 160 -11.57 -7.74 -13.47
N LEU A 161 -10.44 -8.22 -12.95
CA LEU A 161 -9.20 -8.36 -13.73
C LEU A 161 -9.25 -9.51 -14.72
N GLU A 162 -10.00 -10.57 -14.44
CA GLU A 162 -10.20 -11.72 -15.35
C GLU A 162 -11.17 -11.43 -16.49
N ALA A 163 -11.94 -10.35 -16.39
CA ALA A 163 -12.87 -9.88 -17.42
C ALA A 163 -12.24 -8.88 -18.41
N LEU A 164 -10.96 -8.52 -18.22
CA LEU A 164 -10.17 -7.64 -19.09
C LEU A 164 -9.36 -8.47 -20.09
#